data_AF-A0A2V6LSX7-F1
#
_entry.id   AF-A0A2V6LSX7-F1
#
_cell.length_a   1.000
_cell.length_b   1.000
_cell.length_c   1.000
_cell.angle_alpha   90.00
_cell.angle_beta   90.00
_cell.angle_gamma   90.00
#
_symmetry.space_group_name_H-M   'P 1'
#
loop_
_entity.id
_entity.type
_entity.pdbx_description
1 polymer ?
#
loop_
_entity_poly.entity_id
_entity_poly.type
_entity_poly.pdbx_seq_one_letter_code
_entity_poly.pdbx_strand_id
1 'polypeptide(L)'
;MGSAVNSQQRRNHAPQTYKNMKQTLTVIAAIALGAFSLAQAQPPGGPHGGWHLNPLEEMSSTLNLTDAQKAKVQPIVDQAKPQLQAIHQEAMTKAKVVIDASITQIRPLLTPEQQTKLDTIIKAHEDLHNAMKELHEAKGK
;
A
#
# COMPACT_ATOMS: atom_id res chain seq x y z
N MET A 1 48.46 -35.91 -13.39
CA MET A 1 48.16 -36.17 -11.97
C MET A 1 46.90 -35.38 -11.60
N GLY A 2 45.83 -36.08 -11.19
CA GLY A 2 44.57 -35.52 -10.64
C GLY A 2 43.67 -34.78 -11.65
N SER A 3 42.37 -34.95 -11.74
CA SER A 3 41.39 -35.81 -11.07
C SER A 3 40.15 -35.87 -11.97
N ALA A 4 39.41 -36.97 -11.85
CA ALA A 4 38.16 -37.26 -12.54
C ALA A 4 36.96 -36.48 -11.97
N VAL A 5 35.78 -36.80 -12.55
CA VAL A 5 34.38 -36.55 -12.11
C VAL A 5 33.69 -35.46 -12.94
N ASN A 6 32.95 -35.77 -14.00
CA ASN A 6 31.72 -36.58 -14.15
C ASN A 6 30.43 -35.80 -13.83
N SER A 7 29.40 -36.13 -14.62
CA SER A 7 27.96 -35.89 -14.48
C SER A 7 27.41 -34.53 -14.91
N GLN A 8 27.15 -34.45 -16.21
CA GLN A 8 25.84 -34.11 -16.75
C GLN A 8 24.66 -34.58 -15.87
N GLN A 9 23.56 -33.82 -15.96
CA GLN A 9 22.28 -33.93 -15.25
C GLN A 9 22.32 -33.38 -13.83
N ARG A 10 21.65 -32.23 -13.62
CA ARG A 10 20.39 -32.18 -12.86
C ARG A 10 19.76 -30.78 -12.93
N ARG A 11 18.63 -30.73 -13.65
CA ARG A 11 17.39 -29.97 -13.38
C ARG A 11 17.25 -28.55 -13.94
N ASN A 12 16.61 -28.52 -15.11
CA ASN A 12 15.63 -27.52 -15.52
C ASN A 12 14.81 -26.99 -14.31
N HIS A 13 14.77 -25.67 -14.12
CA HIS A 13 13.81 -25.02 -13.23
C HIS A 13 13.21 -23.78 -13.89
N ALA A 14 12.16 -24.02 -14.68
CA ALA A 14 10.94 -23.22 -14.74
C ALA A 14 9.83 -24.24 -15.09
N PRO A 15 8.58 -24.12 -14.60
CA PRO A 15 7.89 -22.92 -14.10
C PRO A 15 7.24 -23.11 -12.71
N GLN A 16 7.03 -22.03 -11.96
CA GLN A 16 6.04 -22.02 -10.87
C GLN A 16 4.83 -21.20 -11.31
N THR A 17 3.95 -21.88 -12.04
CA THR A 17 2.58 -21.45 -12.28
C THR A 17 1.83 -21.50 -10.96
N TYR A 18 1.50 -20.35 -10.36
CA TYR A 18 0.64 -20.28 -9.18
C TYR A 18 -0.81 -20.57 -9.57
N LYS A 19 -1.12 -21.86 -9.70
CA LYS A 19 -2.45 -22.39 -9.93
C LYS A 19 -3.11 -22.61 -8.57
N ASN A 20 -4.18 -21.84 -8.31
CA ASN A 20 -5.23 -22.12 -7.31
C ASN A 20 -4.83 -22.09 -5.82
N MET A 21 -4.43 -20.93 -5.31
CA MET A 21 -4.43 -20.71 -3.86
C MET A 21 -5.79 -20.14 -3.41
N LYS A 22 -6.81 -21.02 -3.34
CA LYS A 22 -8.02 -20.75 -2.55
C LYS A 22 -7.67 -20.93 -1.07
N GLN A 23 -6.99 -19.94 -0.49
CA GLN A 23 -6.83 -19.85 0.95
C GLN A 23 -8.14 -19.34 1.53
N THR A 24 -8.97 -20.27 2.01
CA THR A 24 -10.14 -19.96 2.83
C THR A 24 -9.66 -19.31 4.13
N LEU A 25 -9.68 -17.97 4.17
CA LEU A 25 -9.47 -17.20 5.40
C LEU A 25 -10.75 -17.31 6.24
N THR A 26 -10.79 -18.31 7.12
CA THR A 26 -11.82 -18.40 8.16
C THR A 26 -11.50 -17.37 9.24
N VAL A 27 -12.08 -16.17 9.13
CA VAL A 27 -12.05 -15.19 10.22
C VAL A 27 -13.27 -15.46 11.11
N ILE A 28 -13.01 -15.95 12.33
CA ILE A 28 -14.00 -16.06 13.40
C ILE A 28 -14.36 -14.63 13.82
N ALA A 29 -15.52 -14.15 13.39
CA ALA A 29 -16.08 -12.87 13.82
C ALA A 29 -16.66 -13.01 15.23
N ALA A 30 -15.84 -12.81 16.26
CA ALA A 30 -16.30 -12.57 17.61
C ALA A 30 -16.28 -11.06 17.88
N ILE A 31 -17.30 -10.33 17.39
CA ILE A 31 -17.55 -8.96 17.82
C ILE A 31 -18.72 -8.98 18.80
N ALA A 32 -18.38 -9.26 20.06
CA ALA A 32 -19.22 -8.88 21.18
C ALA A 32 -18.88 -7.42 21.53
N LEU A 33 -19.64 -6.47 21.00
CA LEU A 33 -19.60 -5.08 21.49
C LEU A 33 -20.85 -4.84 22.34
N GLY A 34 -20.73 -5.29 23.59
CA GLY A 34 -21.53 -4.78 24.69
C GLY A 34 -21.23 -3.30 24.92
N ALA A 35 -22.27 -2.57 25.28
CA ALA A 35 -22.21 -1.16 25.62
C ALA A 35 -21.19 -0.89 26.74
N PHE A 36 -20.22 -0.02 26.45
CA PHE A 36 -19.46 0.67 27.49
C PHE A 36 -19.23 2.12 27.04
N SER A 37 -20.08 3.01 27.55
CA SER A 37 -19.83 4.45 27.53
C SER A 37 -18.67 4.75 28.46
N LEU A 38 -17.47 4.95 27.92
CA LEU A 38 -16.47 5.81 28.52
C LEU A 38 -15.86 6.67 27.42
N ALA A 39 -16.05 7.98 27.57
CA ALA A 39 -15.40 9.01 26.79
C ALA A 39 -13.88 8.87 26.93
N GLN A 40 -13.26 8.18 25.97
CA GLN A 40 -11.89 8.41 25.58
C GLN A 40 -11.91 8.53 24.07
N ALA A 41 -11.99 9.78 23.60
CA ALA A 41 -11.69 10.13 22.22
C ALA A 41 -10.23 9.75 21.97
N GLN A 42 -9.99 8.52 21.56
CA GLN A 42 -8.78 8.20 20.82
C GLN A 42 -8.82 9.10 19.59
N PRO A 43 -7.84 10.00 19.41
CA PRO A 43 -7.79 10.78 18.19
C PRO A 43 -7.81 9.77 17.04
N PRO A 44 -8.69 9.97 16.04
CA PRO A 44 -8.74 9.09 14.88
C PRO A 44 -7.32 8.92 14.38
N GLY A 45 -6.90 7.67 14.20
CA GLY A 45 -5.55 7.30 13.83
C GLY A 45 -5.00 8.30 12.81
N GLY A 46 -3.91 8.96 13.19
CA GLY A 46 -3.30 10.01 12.39
C GLY A 46 -3.10 9.52 10.95
N PRO A 47 -3.23 10.41 9.96
CA PRO A 47 -3.19 10.04 8.55
C PRO A 47 -2.00 9.12 8.29
N HIS A 48 -2.29 7.87 7.90
CA HIS A 48 -1.29 6.89 7.47
C HIS A 48 -0.30 7.63 6.58
N GLY A 49 0.96 7.70 7.04
CA GLY A 49 2.00 8.57 6.51
C GLY A 49 1.99 8.61 5.00
N GLY A 50 1.41 9.69 4.46
CA GLY A 50 1.47 9.94 3.05
C GLY A 50 2.94 10.08 2.67
N TRP A 51 3.25 9.74 1.42
CA TRP A 51 4.53 9.96 0.76
C TRP A 51 4.84 11.48 0.60
N HIS A 52 4.62 12.27 1.65
CA HIS A 52 4.72 13.72 1.70
C HIS A 52 6.03 14.21 2.31
N LEU A 53 6.88 13.32 2.81
CA LEU A 53 8.25 13.67 3.11
C LEU A 53 9.04 13.63 1.81
N ASN A 54 9.67 14.76 1.46
CA ASN A 54 10.66 14.78 0.38
C ASN A 54 11.78 13.81 0.81
N PRO A 55 11.97 12.65 0.13
CA PRO A 55 12.88 11.61 0.60
C PRO A 55 14.31 12.12 0.76
N LEU A 56 14.68 13.12 -0.05
CA LEU A 56 15.97 13.77 0.03
C LEU A 56 16.11 14.63 1.28
N GLU A 57 15.05 15.29 1.75
CA GLU A 57 15.12 16.17 2.92
C GLU A 57 15.23 15.36 4.21
N GLU A 58 14.47 14.26 4.30
CA GLU A 58 14.59 13.31 5.41
C GLU A 58 16.00 12.70 5.46
N MET A 59 16.46 12.14 4.34
CA MET A 59 17.82 11.57 4.24
C MET A 59 18.89 12.63 4.52
N SER A 60 18.71 13.84 4.03
CA SER A 60 19.64 14.96 4.26
C SER A 60 19.78 15.30 5.73
N SER A 61 18.66 15.38 6.44
CA SER A 61 18.63 15.67 7.87
C SER A 61 19.25 14.54 8.68
N THR A 62 18.86 13.28 8.39
CA THR A 62 19.40 12.10 9.08
C THR A 62 20.90 11.94 8.90
N LEU A 63 21.42 12.21 7.70
CA LEU A 63 22.83 12.05 7.37
C LEU A 63 23.66 13.34 7.53
N ASN A 64 23.04 14.44 7.95
CA ASN A 64 23.65 15.77 8.03
C ASN A 64 24.38 16.16 6.73
N LEU A 65 23.71 15.97 5.57
CA LEU A 65 24.32 16.26 4.27
C LEU A 65 24.61 17.75 4.12
N THR A 66 25.84 18.07 3.74
CA THR A 66 26.25 19.42 3.32
C THR A 66 25.53 19.82 2.02
N ASP A 67 25.42 21.13 1.76
CA ASP A 67 24.80 21.64 0.53
C ASP A 67 25.46 21.08 -0.74
N ALA A 68 26.78 20.92 -0.71
CA ALA A 68 27.54 20.33 -1.81
C ALA A 68 27.19 18.85 -2.03
N GLN A 69 26.85 18.09 -0.97
CA GLN A 69 26.38 16.72 -1.09
C GLN A 69 24.94 16.67 -1.57
N LYS A 70 24.05 17.52 -1.03
CA LYS A 70 22.65 17.62 -1.48
C LYS A 70 22.58 17.90 -2.98
N ALA A 71 23.38 18.85 -3.47
CA ALA A 71 23.45 19.21 -4.89
C ALA A 71 23.85 18.03 -5.79
N LYS A 72 24.68 17.10 -5.30
CA LYS A 72 25.09 15.90 -6.04
C LYS A 72 24.02 14.79 -6.01
N VAL A 73 23.23 14.73 -4.95
CA VAL A 73 22.20 13.68 -4.76
C VAL A 73 20.87 14.05 -5.41
N GLN A 74 20.53 15.33 -5.46
CA GLN A 74 19.31 15.85 -6.09
C GLN A 74 19.00 15.23 -7.47
N PRO A 75 19.92 15.23 -8.46
CA PRO A 75 19.61 14.64 -9.78
C PRO A 75 19.35 13.13 -9.73
N ILE A 76 19.94 12.40 -8.77
CA ILE A 76 19.72 10.95 -8.60
C ILE A 76 18.28 10.71 -8.11
N VAL A 77 17.82 11.51 -7.15
CA VAL A 77 16.45 11.42 -6.62
C VAL A 77 15.43 11.85 -7.68
N ASP A 78 15.71 12.92 -8.42
CA ASP A 78 14.83 13.41 -9.49
C ASP A 78 14.66 12.38 -10.61
N GLN A 79 15.74 11.67 -10.97
CA GLN A 79 15.69 10.57 -11.94
C GLN A 79 14.86 9.38 -11.44
N ALA A 80 14.91 9.07 -10.13
CA ALA A 80 14.17 7.95 -9.54
C ALA A 80 12.67 8.24 -9.34
N LYS A 81 12.31 9.51 -9.12
CA LYS A 81 10.94 9.97 -8.84
C LYS A 81 9.88 9.43 -9.81
N PRO A 82 10.02 9.51 -11.16
CA PRO A 82 9.00 9.00 -12.07
C PRO A 82 8.82 7.47 -11.97
N GLN A 83 9.89 6.73 -11.70
CA GLN A 83 9.81 5.27 -11.55
C GLN A 83 9.04 4.91 -10.27
N LEU A 84 9.33 5.57 -9.16
CA LEU A 84 8.61 5.39 -7.91
C LEU A 84 7.13 5.77 -8.03
N GLN A 85 6.82 6.85 -8.76
CA GLN A 85 5.45 7.24 -9.06
C GLN A 85 4.71 6.13 -9.84
N ALA A 86 5.33 5.57 -10.87
CA ALA A 86 4.73 4.49 -11.66
C ALA A 86 4.45 3.24 -10.80
N ILE A 87 5.43 2.82 -9.99
CA ILE A 87 5.29 1.69 -9.06
C ILE A 87 4.16 1.95 -8.06
N HIS A 88 4.09 3.16 -7.50
CA HIS A 88 3.05 3.55 -6.56
C HIS A 88 1.66 3.45 -7.20
N GLN A 89 1.47 3.98 -8.41
CA GLN A 89 0.19 3.92 -9.12
C GLN A 89 -0.24 2.48 -9.42
N GLU A 90 0.70 1.64 -9.86
CA GLU A 90 0.43 0.22 -10.11
C GLU A 90 0.04 -0.51 -8.81
N ALA A 91 0.79 -0.27 -7.73
CA ALA A 91 0.54 -0.88 -6.43
C ALA A 91 -0.82 -0.47 -5.87
N MET A 92 -1.18 0.82 -5.96
CA MET A 92 -2.48 1.33 -5.53
C MET A 92 -3.64 0.72 -6.32
N THR A 93 -3.47 0.56 -7.63
CA THR A 93 -4.48 -0.10 -8.49
C THR A 93 -4.69 -1.55 -8.07
N LYS A 94 -3.61 -2.31 -7.85
CA LYS A 94 -3.69 -3.70 -7.39
C LYS A 94 -4.29 -3.81 -6.00
N ALA A 95 -3.92 -2.91 -5.09
CA ALA A 95 -4.46 -2.87 -3.73
C ALA A 95 -5.97 -2.61 -3.75
N LYS A 96 -6.47 -1.68 -4.58
CA LYS A 96 -7.90 -1.41 -4.73
C LYS A 96 -8.68 -2.67 -5.10
N VAL A 97 -8.18 -3.45 -6.08
CA VAL A 97 -8.83 -4.71 -6.49
C VAL A 97 -8.98 -5.69 -5.32
N VAL A 98 -7.92 -5.86 -4.51
CA VAL A 98 -7.94 -6.75 -3.34
C VAL A 98 -8.90 -6.25 -2.27
N ILE A 99 -8.91 -4.94 -2.02
CA ILE A 99 -9.79 -4.30 -1.03
C ILE A 99 -11.26 -4.45 -1.46
N ASP A 100 -11.60 -4.13 -2.71
CA ASP A 100 -12.97 -4.23 -3.24
C ASP A 100 -13.49 -5.68 -3.18
N ALA A 101 -12.63 -6.66 -3.50
CA ALA A 101 -12.96 -8.07 -3.37
C ALA A 101 -13.18 -8.51 -1.92
N SER A 102 -12.42 -7.95 -0.97
CA SER A 102 -12.56 -8.20 0.46
C SER A 102 -13.85 -7.59 1.01
N ILE A 103 -14.15 -6.35 0.63
CA ILE A 103 -15.40 -5.66 0.98
C ILE A 103 -16.61 -6.46 0.51
N THR A 104 -16.57 -6.99 -0.70
CA THR A 104 -17.66 -7.82 -1.25
C THR A 104 -17.95 -9.05 -0.39
N GLN A 105 -16.90 -9.67 0.17
CA GLN A 105 -17.04 -10.85 1.04
C GLN A 105 -17.48 -10.48 2.46
N ILE A 106 -17.06 -9.33 2.98
CA ILE A 106 -17.39 -8.86 4.32
C ILE A 106 -18.83 -8.33 4.40
N ARG A 107 -19.30 -7.63 3.36
CA ARG A 107 -20.60 -6.98 3.32
C ARG A 107 -21.79 -7.86 3.78
N PRO A 108 -21.95 -9.12 3.32
CA PRO A 108 -23.06 -9.97 3.76
C PRO A 108 -22.97 -10.39 5.24
N LEU A 109 -21.82 -10.23 5.90
CA LEU A 109 -21.63 -10.52 7.33
C LEU A 109 -22.02 -9.34 8.23
N LEU A 110 -22.32 -8.19 7.65
CA LEU A 110 -22.64 -6.96 8.36
C LEU A 110 -24.16 -6.82 8.56
N THR A 111 -24.55 -6.18 9.66
CA THR A 111 -25.94 -5.73 9.84
C THR A 111 -26.28 -4.61 8.85
N PRO A 112 -27.57 -4.33 8.60
CA PRO A 112 -27.98 -3.24 7.71
C PRO A 112 -27.36 -1.89 8.10
N GLU A 113 -27.32 -1.58 9.40
CA GLU A 113 -26.72 -0.34 9.90
C GLU A 113 -25.20 -0.26 9.64
N GLN A 114 -24.49 -1.39 9.78
CA GLN A 114 -23.06 -1.46 9.49
C GLN A 114 -22.76 -1.34 7.99
N GLN A 115 -23.63 -1.88 7.13
CA GLN A 115 -23.50 -1.72 5.67
C GLN A 115 -23.61 -0.25 5.27
N THR A 116 -24.58 0.48 5.83
CA THR A 116 -24.73 1.93 5.59
C THR A 116 -23.50 2.73 6.02
N LYS A 117 -22.90 2.38 7.17
CA LYS A 117 -21.65 3.01 7.64
C LYS A 117 -20.49 2.71 6.69
N LEU A 118 -20.35 1.46 6.25
CA LEU A 118 -19.34 1.05 5.29
C LEU A 118 -19.48 1.82 3.97
N ASP A 119 -20.69 1.97 3.44
CA ASP A 119 -20.94 2.73 2.21
C ASP A 119 -20.53 4.20 2.33
N THR A 120 -20.78 4.80 3.50
CA THR A 120 -20.39 6.18 3.79
C THR A 120 -18.87 6.33 3.78
N ILE A 121 -18.15 5.38 4.39
CA ILE A 121 -16.67 5.38 4.42
C ILE A 121 -16.11 5.21 3.02
N ILE A 122 -16.64 4.26 2.23
CA ILE A 122 -16.21 4.01 0.85
C ILE A 122 -16.40 5.29 0.02
N LYS A 123 -17.59 5.89 0.07
CA LYS A 123 -17.90 7.12 -0.66
C LYS A 123 -16.97 8.27 -0.27
N ALA A 124 -16.76 8.49 1.03
CA ALA A 124 -15.87 9.55 1.51
C ALA A 124 -14.43 9.36 1.02
N HIS A 125 -13.95 8.11 0.94
CA HIS A 125 -12.63 7.80 0.41
C HIS A 125 -12.54 8.09 -1.10
N GLU A 126 -13.55 7.73 -1.88
CA GLU A 126 -13.61 8.01 -3.31
C GLU A 126 -13.69 9.51 -3.61
N ASP A 127 -14.54 10.25 -2.90
CA ASP A 127 -14.70 11.69 -3.04
C ASP A 127 -13.38 12.42 -2.73
N LEU A 128 -12.69 12.03 -1.65
CA LEU A 128 -11.39 12.59 -1.30
C LEU A 128 -10.34 12.29 -2.38
N HIS A 129 -10.29 11.06 -2.89
CA HIS A 129 -9.36 10.70 -3.95
C HIS A 129 -9.59 11.53 -5.23
N ASN A 130 -10.86 11.70 -5.64
CA ASN A 130 -11.21 12.51 -6.80
C ASN A 130 -10.85 13.99 -6.59
N ALA A 131 -11.18 14.56 -5.44
CA ALA A 131 -10.82 15.94 -5.11
C ALA A 131 -9.30 16.16 -5.10
N MET A 132 -8.53 15.20 -4.57
CA MET A 132 -7.07 15.25 -4.59
C MET A 132 -6.50 15.18 -6.01
N LYS A 133 -7.11 14.36 -6.88
CA LYS A 133 -6.73 14.27 -8.30
C LYS A 133 -7.00 15.59 -9.03
N GLU A 134 -8.19 16.17 -8.85
CA GLU A 134 -8.55 17.47 -9.43
C GLU A 134 -7.61 18.59 -8.94
N LEU A 135 -7.29 18.61 -7.64
CA LEU A 135 -6.33 19.57 -7.08
C LEU A 135 -4.94 19.41 -7.70
N HIS A 136 -4.49 18.18 -7.93
CA HIS A 136 -3.19 17.91 -8.57
C HIS A 136 -3.17 18.37 -10.03
N GLU A 137 -4.25 18.10 -10.77
CA GLU A 137 -4.41 18.53 -12.17
C GLU A 137 -4.49 20.06 -12.28
N ALA A 138 -5.17 20.73 -11.33
CA ALA A 138 -5.27 22.19 -11.29
C ALA A 138 -3.93 22.88 -10.93
N LYS A 139 -3.10 22.25 -10.09
CA LYS A 139 -1.78 22.77 -9.69
C LYS A 139 -0.63 22.39 -10.63
N GLY A 140 -0.86 21.41 -11.51
CA GLY A 140 0.12 20.91 -12.49
C GLY A 140 0.08 21.61 -13.86
N LYS A 141 -0.74 22.66 -14.01
CA LYS A 141 -0.80 23.57 -15.17
C LYS A 141 -0.22 24.93 -14.79
#